data_AF-A0A4Y8ZWF7-F1
#
_entry.id   AF-A0A4Y8ZWF7-F1
#
_cell.length_a   1.000
_cell.length_b   1.000
_cell.length_c   1.000
_cell.angle_alpha   90.00
_cell.angle_beta   90.00
_cell.angle_gamma   90.00
#
_symmetry.space_group_name_H-M   'P 1'
#
loop_
_entity.id
_entity.type
_entity.pdbx_description
1 polymer ?
#
loop_
_entity_poly.entity_id
_entity_poly.type
_entity_poly.pdbx_seq_one_letter_code
_entity_poly.pdbx_strand_id
1 'polypeptide(L)'
;MRKWPVRILLLGLALPGCAAATAPQVGATVSTTSSRLLKITEAHIESRGNAILVRGRVERRSQQQRPVWGHLHLEAWGGGKLRGVKDSHWSVMGRYRLPGSTFRAKLDVPPEMVDEIRVTHAPGRD
;
A
#
# COMPACT_ATOMS: atom_id res chain seq x y z
N MET A 1 13.62 -39.20 61.73
CA MET A 1 14.12 -38.70 60.43
C MET A 1 12.92 -38.15 59.64
N ARG A 2 12.79 -36.83 59.49
CA ARG A 2 11.69 -36.19 58.74
C ARG A 2 12.30 -35.25 57.71
N LYS A 3 12.17 -35.58 56.43
CA LYS A 3 12.59 -34.74 55.30
C LYS A 3 11.36 -33.97 54.80
N TRP A 4 11.44 -32.64 54.78
CA TRP A 4 10.37 -31.77 54.30
C TRP A 4 10.56 -31.49 52.81
N PRO A 5 9.49 -31.46 51.98
CA PRO A 5 9.60 -31.14 50.57
C PRO A 5 9.76 -29.63 50.34
N VAL A 6 10.82 -29.27 49.63
CA VAL A 6 11.06 -27.92 49.12
C VAL A 6 10.04 -27.64 48.01
N ARG A 7 9.15 -26.66 48.23
CA ARG A 7 8.23 -26.16 47.20
C ARG A 7 8.96 -25.11 46.37
N ILE A 8 9.32 -25.46 45.14
CA ILE A 8 9.87 -24.52 44.15
C ILE A 8 8.71 -23.66 43.64
N LEU A 9 8.74 -22.37 43.98
CA LEU A 9 7.82 -21.36 43.49
C LEU A 9 8.28 -20.93 42.09
N LEU A 10 7.63 -21.43 41.04
CA LEU A 10 7.86 -21.00 39.66
C LEU A 10 7.21 -19.62 39.47
N LEU A 11 8.02 -18.55 39.53
CA LEU A 11 7.64 -17.24 39.01
C LEU A 11 7.55 -17.34 37.49
N GLY A 12 6.31 -17.37 36.97
CA GLY A 12 6.06 -17.24 35.54
C GLY A 12 6.44 -15.85 35.06
N LEU A 13 7.46 -15.75 34.20
CA LEU A 13 7.72 -14.56 33.41
C LEU A 13 6.56 -14.35 32.44
N ALA A 14 5.72 -13.36 32.73
CA ALA A 14 4.78 -12.81 31.77
C ALA A 14 5.59 -12.05 30.69
N LEU A 15 5.76 -12.66 29.53
CA LEU A 15 6.27 -11.99 28.33
C LEU A 15 5.27 -10.90 27.93
N PRO A 16 5.67 -9.62 27.80
CA PRO A 16 4.80 -8.59 27.24
C PRO A 16 4.53 -8.96 25.78
N GLY A 17 3.29 -9.40 25.51
CA GLY A 17 2.81 -9.63 24.16
C GLY A 17 2.90 -8.33 23.38
N CYS A 18 3.76 -8.31 22.36
CA CYS A 18 3.79 -7.25 21.35
C CYS A 18 2.41 -7.22 20.68
N ALA A 19 1.53 -6.34 21.13
CA ALA A 19 0.29 -6.04 20.43
C ALA A 19 0.69 -5.37 19.11
N ALA A 20 0.71 -6.16 18.03
CA ALA A 20 0.82 -5.64 16.69
C ALA A 20 -0.39 -4.74 16.45
N ALA A 21 -0.19 -3.42 16.53
CA ALA A 21 -1.22 -2.43 16.26
C ALA A 21 -1.65 -2.58 14.80
N THR A 22 -2.83 -3.18 14.59
CA THR A 22 -3.45 -3.27 13.27
C THR A 22 -3.75 -1.85 12.80
N ALA A 23 -3.18 -1.45 11.66
CA ALA A 23 -3.43 -0.13 11.10
C ALA A 23 -4.95 0.05 10.83
N PRO A 24 -5.52 1.26 11.04
CA PRO A 24 -6.93 1.50 10.77
C PRO A 24 -7.23 1.22 9.29
N GLN A 25 -8.10 0.24 9.04
CA GLN A 25 -8.55 -0.08 7.70
C GLN A 25 -9.51 1.03 7.22
N VAL A 26 -9.26 1.54 6.03
CA VAL A 26 -10.15 2.50 5.35
C VAL A 26 -11.26 1.70 4.67
N GLY A 27 -12.53 2.12 4.84
CA GLY A 27 -13.68 1.44 4.22
C GLY A 27 -13.77 1.60 2.69
N ALA A 28 -12.92 2.44 2.10
CA ALA A 28 -12.86 2.67 0.67
C ALA A 28 -12.36 1.45 -0.10
N THR A 29 -12.92 1.23 -1.29
CA THR A 29 -12.44 0.21 -2.22
C THR A 29 -11.29 0.74 -3.06
N VAL A 30 -10.41 -0.14 -3.54
CA VAL A 30 -9.31 0.22 -4.44
C VAL A 30 -9.51 -0.48 -5.77
N SER A 31 -9.68 0.31 -6.84
CA SER A 31 -9.74 -0.19 -8.20
C SER A 31 -8.45 0.16 -8.94
N THR A 32 -7.94 -0.79 -9.73
CA THR A 32 -6.68 -0.61 -10.46
C THR A 32 -6.89 -0.85 -11.95
N THR A 33 -6.36 0.07 -12.77
CA THR A 33 -6.39 -0.04 -14.23
C THR A 33 -4.96 -0.20 -14.74
N SER A 34 -4.60 -1.44 -15.06
CA SER A 34 -3.33 -1.78 -15.70
C SER A 34 -3.32 -1.39 -17.18
N SER A 35 -2.14 -1.18 -17.75
CA SER A 35 -1.96 -0.94 -19.19
C SER A 35 -1.36 -2.16 -19.89
N ARG A 36 -1.13 -2.05 -21.20
CA ARG A 36 -0.38 -3.08 -21.97
C ARG A 36 1.08 -3.23 -21.52
N LEU A 37 1.67 -2.17 -20.95
CA LEU A 37 3.08 -2.14 -20.58
C LEU A 37 3.30 -2.39 -19.09
N LEU A 38 2.31 -2.02 -18.26
CA LEU A 38 2.41 -1.98 -16.81
C LEU A 38 1.24 -2.74 -16.16
N LYS A 39 1.55 -3.61 -15.20
CA LYS A 39 0.59 -4.22 -14.29
C LYS A 39 0.71 -3.56 -12.92
N ILE A 40 -0.41 -3.23 -12.31
CA ILE A 40 -0.47 -2.91 -10.88
C ILE A 40 -0.78 -4.24 -10.18
N THR A 41 0.14 -4.75 -9.36
CA THR A 41 0.01 -6.08 -8.73
C THR A 41 -0.57 -6.02 -7.33
N GLU A 42 -0.29 -4.93 -6.62
CA GLU A 42 -0.77 -4.69 -5.27
C GLU A 42 -1.13 -3.20 -5.14
N ALA A 43 -2.23 -2.90 -4.46
CA ALA A 43 -2.59 -1.56 -4.05
C ALA A 43 -3.33 -1.62 -2.72
N HIS A 44 -2.81 -0.88 -1.75
CA HIS A 44 -3.31 -0.82 -0.37
C HIS A 44 -3.49 0.63 0.03
N ILE A 45 -4.50 0.87 0.85
CA ILE A 45 -4.81 2.17 1.40
C ILE A 45 -4.72 2.13 2.91
N GLU A 46 -4.24 3.22 3.49
CA GLU A 46 -4.06 3.39 4.92
C GLU A 46 -4.55 4.78 5.32
N SER A 47 -5.35 4.87 6.39
CA SER A 47 -5.74 6.16 6.97
C SER A 47 -4.56 6.77 7.73
N ARG A 48 -4.28 8.05 7.48
CA ARG A 48 -3.22 8.82 8.16
C ARG A 48 -3.75 10.18 8.58
N GLY A 49 -4.58 10.19 9.63
CA GLY A 49 -5.26 11.40 10.11
C GLY A 49 -6.24 11.88 9.04
N ASN A 50 -6.11 13.14 8.60
CA ASN A 50 -6.98 13.73 7.59
C ASN A 50 -6.52 13.47 6.14
N ALA A 51 -5.88 12.33 5.91
CA ALA A 51 -5.33 11.98 4.61
C ALA A 51 -5.37 10.46 4.40
N ILE A 52 -5.41 10.05 3.14
CA ILE A 52 -5.29 8.66 2.73
C ILE A 52 -3.91 8.45 2.12
N LEU A 53 -3.21 7.42 2.59
CA LEU A 53 -1.97 6.98 2.02
C LEU A 53 -2.20 5.76 1.14
N VAL A 54 -1.86 5.87 -0.13
CA VAL A 54 -1.93 4.78 -1.10
C VAL A 54 -0.52 4.25 -1.33
N ARG A 55 -0.34 2.94 -1.24
CA ARG A 55 0.92 2.23 -1.52
C ARG A 55 0.65 1.02 -2.37
N GLY A 56 1.60 0.64 -3.19
CA GLY A 56 1.45 -0.56 -3.97
C GLY A 56 2.69 -0.94 -4.74
N ARG A 57 2.51 -1.94 -5.62
CA ARG A 57 3.54 -2.46 -6.50
C ARG A 57 3.08 -2.40 -7.95
N VAL A 58 4.02 -2.05 -8.80
CA VAL A 58 3.89 -2.11 -10.25
C VAL A 58 4.93 -3.03 -10.82
N GLU A 59 4.56 -3.72 -11.89
CA GLU A 59 5.41 -4.66 -12.61
C GLU A 59 5.27 -4.45 -14.11
N ARG A 60 6.32 -4.79 -14.84
CA ARG A 60 6.28 -4.76 -16.30
C ARG A 60 5.49 -5.97 -16.81
N ARG A 61 4.54 -5.75 -17.72
CA ARG A 61 3.86 -6.85 -18.42
C ARG A 61 4.64 -7.39 -19.61
N SER A 62 5.39 -6.51 -20.27
CA SER A 62 6.08 -6.81 -21.52
C SER A 62 7.52 -7.23 -21.27
N GLN A 63 7.96 -8.31 -21.93
CA GLN A 63 9.38 -8.67 -22.03
C GLN A 63 10.16 -7.73 -22.99
N GLN A 64 9.50 -6.78 -23.64
CA GLN A 64 10.16 -5.80 -24.50
C GLN A 64 11.27 -5.09 -23.74
N GLN A 65 12.36 -4.77 -24.43
CA GLN A 65 13.56 -4.22 -23.81
C GLN A 65 13.47 -2.73 -23.50
N ARG A 66 12.36 -2.07 -23.83
CA ARG A 66 12.19 -0.63 -23.68
C ARG A 66 11.85 -0.23 -22.25
N PRO A 67 12.46 0.82 -21.69
CA PRO A 67 12.06 1.34 -20.39
C PRO A 67 10.56 1.66 -20.38
N VAL A 68 9.90 1.39 -19.25
CA VAL A 68 8.49 1.77 -19.06
C VAL A 68 8.46 3.08 -18.28
N TRP A 69 8.09 4.15 -18.98
CA TRP A 69 7.94 5.50 -18.45
C TRP A 69 6.48 5.81 -18.13
N GLY A 70 6.27 6.76 -17.22
CA GLY A 70 4.95 7.28 -16.88
C GLY A 70 4.82 7.64 -15.42
N HIS A 71 3.57 7.75 -15.01
CA HIS A 71 3.18 7.90 -13.62
C HIS A 71 1.85 7.18 -13.38
N LEU A 72 1.52 6.97 -12.12
CA LEU A 72 0.20 6.52 -11.72
C LEU A 72 -0.63 7.75 -11.41
N HIS A 73 -1.81 7.81 -11.99
CA HIS A 73 -2.85 8.76 -11.63
C HIS A 73 -3.71 8.14 -10.54
N LEU A 74 -3.79 8.78 -9.38
CA LEU A 74 -4.60 8.34 -8.26
C LEU A 74 -5.75 9.32 -8.07
N GLU A 75 -6.97 8.80 -8.10
CA GLU A 75 -8.19 9.57 -7.90
C GLU A 75 -8.92 9.05 -6.66
N ALA A 76 -9.32 9.94 -5.76
CA ALA A 76 -10.22 9.64 -4.66
C ALA A 76 -11.64 10.08 -5.01
N TRP A 77 -12.59 9.15 -4.97
CA TRP A 77 -14.01 9.37 -5.27
C TRP A 77 -14.86 9.12 -4.03
N GLY A 78 -15.88 9.96 -3.82
CA GLY A 78 -16.86 9.72 -2.75
C GLY A 78 -18.16 10.50 -2.95
N GLY A 79 -19.30 9.83 -2.73
CA GLY A 79 -20.63 10.34 -3.05
C GLY A 79 -20.79 10.66 -4.54
N GLY A 80 -20.14 9.89 -5.42
CA GLY A 80 -20.16 10.10 -6.87
C GLY A 80 -19.36 11.31 -7.37
N LYS A 81 -18.59 11.98 -6.51
CA LYS A 81 -17.77 13.15 -6.86
C LYS A 81 -16.29 12.88 -6.66
N LEU A 82 -15.47 13.43 -7.54
CA LEU A 82 -14.02 13.44 -7.38
C LEU A 82 -13.65 14.36 -6.20
N ARG A 83 -12.94 13.81 -5.22
CA ARG A 83 -12.53 14.48 -3.98
C ARG A 83 -11.09 14.93 -3.99
N GLY A 84 -10.23 14.19 -4.67
CA GLY A 84 -8.81 14.51 -4.75
C GLY A 84 -8.10 13.72 -5.84
N VAL A 85 -6.99 14.27 -6.29
CA VAL A 85 -6.15 13.68 -7.34
C VAL A 85 -4.69 13.82 -6.93
N LYS A 86 -3.89 12.79 -7.22
CA LYS A 86 -2.44 12.85 -7.05
C LYS A 86 -1.74 11.96 -8.06
N ASP A 87 -0.63 12.45 -8.59
CA ASP A 87 0.28 11.62 -9.39
C ASP A 87 1.36 11.00 -8.50
N SER A 88 1.71 9.75 -8.79
CA SER A 88 2.81 9.04 -8.16
C SER A 88 3.76 8.50 -9.21
N HIS A 89 5.05 8.74 -9.00
CA HIS A 89 6.10 8.20 -9.85
C HIS A 89 6.73 6.97 -9.19
N TRP A 90 7.20 6.05 -10.02
CA TRP A 90 8.04 4.93 -9.60
C TRP A 90 9.45 5.11 -10.17
N SER A 91 10.41 4.36 -9.62
CA SER A 91 11.77 4.33 -10.16
C SER A 91 11.79 3.61 -11.51
N VAL A 92 12.35 4.25 -12.55
CA VAL A 92 12.40 3.73 -13.93
C VAL A 92 12.73 2.23 -14.00
N MET A 93 11.79 1.46 -14.56
CA MET A 93 11.94 0.01 -14.76
C MET A 93 12.48 -0.26 -16.17
N GLY A 94 13.75 -0.61 -16.27
CA GLY A 94 14.46 -0.95 -17.51
C GLY A 94 14.71 -2.47 -17.65
N ARG A 95 15.21 -2.90 -18.81
CA ARG A 95 15.54 -4.32 -19.08
C ARG A 95 16.53 -4.92 -18.07
N TYR A 96 17.54 -4.14 -17.68
CA TYR A 96 18.59 -4.53 -16.73
C TYR A 96 18.33 -3.99 -15.31
N ARG A 97 17.16 -3.37 -15.08
CA ARG A 97 16.73 -2.87 -13.77
C ARG A 97 15.56 -3.72 -13.26
N LEU A 98 15.17 -3.49 -12.01
CA LEU A 98 14.14 -4.24 -11.29
C LEU A 98 12.86 -4.43 -12.15
N PRO A 99 12.33 -5.67 -12.26
CA PRO A 99 11.15 -5.98 -13.07
C PRO A 99 9.86 -5.37 -12.51
N GLY A 100 9.92 -4.88 -11.27
CA GLY A 100 8.87 -4.16 -10.58
C GLY A 100 9.43 -2.99 -9.78
N SER A 101 8.53 -2.14 -9.31
CA SER A 101 8.83 -1.01 -8.44
C SER A 101 7.67 -0.78 -7.48
N THR A 102 7.93 -0.10 -6.38
CA THR A 102 6.89 0.32 -5.46
C THR A 102 6.47 1.75 -5.79
N PHE A 103 5.21 2.07 -5.51
CA PHE A 103 4.71 3.43 -5.57
C PHE A 103 4.08 3.82 -4.24
N ARG A 104 4.04 5.13 -3.99
CA ARG A 104 3.41 5.71 -2.81
C ARG A 104 2.88 7.08 -3.15
N ALA A 105 1.65 7.36 -2.73
CA ALA A 105 1.05 8.68 -2.83
C ALA A 105 0.27 9.00 -1.55
N LYS A 106 0.25 10.27 -1.18
CA LYS A 106 -0.63 10.81 -0.14
C LYS A 106 -1.71 11.63 -0.82
N LEU A 107 -2.97 11.28 -0.59
CA LEU A 107 -4.14 12.04 -0.99
C LEU A 107 -4.58 12.85 0.24
N ASP A 108 -4.52 14.18 0.14
CA ASP A 108 -4.92 15.09 1.22
C ASP A 108 -6.45 15.25 1.26
N VAL A 109 -7.14 14.11 1.42
CA VAL A 109 -8.60 14.00 1.55
C VAL A 109 -8.93 13.18 2.80
N PRO A 110 -9.98 13.54 3.55
CA PRO A 110 -10.41 12.77 4.72
C PRO A 110 -10.88 11.36 4.31
N PRO A 111 -10.43 10.28 4.98
CA PRO A 111 -10.82 8.91 4.67
C PRO A 111 -12.33 8.66 4.64
N GLU A 112 -13.09 9.33 5.52
CA GLU A 112 -14.55 9.22 5.63
C GLU A 112 -15.31 9.84 4.46
N MET A 113 -14.63 10.63 3.61
CA MET A 113 -15.22 11.24 2.42
C MET A 113 -14.98 10.43 1.13
N VAL A 114 -14.33 9.27 1.23
CA VAL A 114 -13.87 8.48 0.07
C VAL A 114 -14.48 7.08 0.12
N ASP A 115 -15.15 6.72 -0.97
CA ASP A 115 -15.77 5.40 -1.20
C ASP A 115 -14.88 4.52 -2.10
N GLU A 116 -14.14 5.13 -3.04
CA GLU A 116 -13.32 4.45 -4.03
C GLU A 116 -12.02 5.23 -4.29
N ILE A 117 -10.91 4.51 -4.39
CA ILE A 117 -9.65 5.02 -4.92
C ILE A 117 -9.34 4.31 -6.23
N ARG A 118 -9.18 5.08 -7.31
CA ARG A 118 -8.79 4.58 -8.63
C ARG A 118 -7.32 4.81 -8.86
N VAL A 119 -6.59 3.77 -9.24
CA VAL A 119 -5.17 3.85 -9.60
C VAL A 119 -5.02 3.46 -11.05
N THR A 120 -4.66 4.42 -11.90
CA THR A 120 -4.58 4.23 -13.35
C THR A 120 -3.17 4.54 -13.83
N HIS A 121 -2.65 3.71 -14.74
CA HIS A 121 -1.40 4.01 -15.41
C HIS A 121 -1.58 5.10 -16.47
N ALA A 122 -0.87 6.23 -16.30
CA ALA A 122 -0.75 7.28 -17.29
C ALA A 122 0.62 7.19 -17.98
N PRO A 123 0.69 6.80 -19.27
CA PRO A 123 1.96 6.75 -19.99
C PRO A 123 2.54 8.16 -20.10
N GLY A 124 3.85 8.28 -19.92
CA GLY A 124 4.56 9.53 -20.23
C GLY A 124 4.39 9.84 -21.72
N ARG A 125 4.21 11.11 -22.06
CA ARG A 125 4.39 11.54 -23.46
C ARG A 125 5.89 11.48 -23.73
N ASP A 126 6.28 10.65 -24.69
CA ASP A 126 7.62 10.69 -25.31
C ASP A 126 7.77 11.99 -26.12
#